data_AF-A0A8T4JPS3-F1
#
_entry.id   AF-A0A8T4JPS3-F1
#
_cell.length_a   1.000
_cell.length_b   1.000
_cell.length_c   1.000
_cell.angle_alpha   90.00
_cell.angle_beta   90.00
_cell.angle_gamma   90.00
#
_symmetry.space_group_name_H-M   'P 1'
#
loop_
_entity.id
_entity.type
_entity.pdbx_description
1 polymer ?
#
loop_
_entity_poly.entity_id
_entity_poly.type
_entity_poly.pdbx_seq_one_letter_code
_entity_poly.pdbx_strand_id
1 'polypeptide(L)'
;MEPMYLQVLQKETGRQIKKLLVENGYTVKDVQNAMGFENPQAVYKWISGRSLPSLDNFVILSRLLHTSIEDILVIDGDIVRLWGFSFKLLVQ
;
A
#
# COMPACT_ATOMS: atom_id res chain seq x y z
N MET A 1 8.22 21.76 19.26
CA MET A 1 8.12 21.35 17.84
C MET A 1 6.67 21.05 17.59
N GLU A 2 6.10 21.53 16.48
CA GLU A 2 4.75 21.14 16.07
C GLU A 2 4.74 19.63 15.73
N PRO A 3 3.73 18.86 16.18
CA PRO A 3 3.61 17.45 15.84
C PRO A 3 3.42 17.26 14.33
N MET A 4 4.15 16.30 13.75
CA MET A 4 3.96 15.91 12.36
C MET A 4 2.79 14.93 12.29
N TYR A 5 1.67 15.37 11.71
CA TYR A 5 0.54 14.49 11.44
C TYR A 5 0.65 13.95 10.02
N LEU A 6 0.86 12.64 9.90
CA LEU A 6 0.83 11.89 8.65
C LEU A 6 -0.38 10.95 8.70
N GLN A 7 -1.21 10.98 7.67
CA GLN A 7 -2.40 10.12 7.59
C GLN A 7 -2.28 9.15 6.42
N VAL A 8 -2.41 7.84 6.66
CA VAL A 8 -2.48 6.88 5.57
C VAL A 8 -3.84 7.00 4.88
N LEU A 9 -3.83 7.29 3.59
CA LEU A 9 -5.02 7.39 2.75
C LEU A 9 -5.48 6.00 2.32
N GLN A 10 -6.32 5.34 3.14
CA GLN A 10 -6.75 3.95 2.93
C GLN A 10 -7.27 3.64 1.52
N LYS A 11 -8.07 4.53 0.94
CA LYS A 11 -8.63 4.34 -0.41
C LYS A 11 -7.57 4.42 -1.49
N GLU A 12 -6.54 5.25 -1.30
CA GLU A 12 -5.43 5.39 -2.23
C GLU A 12 -4.46 4.24 -2.08
N THR A 13 -4.10 3.87 -0.85
CA THR A 13 -3.31 2.67 -0.54
C THR A 13 -3.94 1.41 -1.16
N GLY A 14 -5.27 1.25 -1.08
CA GLY A 14 -5.95 0.13 -1.75
C GLY A 14 -5.75 0.12 -3.28
N ARG A 15 -5.81 1.28 -3.92
CA ARG A 15 -5.53 1.42 -5.36
C ARG A 15 -4.06 1.15 -5.69
N GLN A 16 -3.15 1.62 -4.85
CA GLN A 16 -1.71 1.39 -4.98
C GLN A 16 -1.37 -0.09 -4.86
N ILE A 17 -1.93 -0.80 -3.87
CA ILE A 17 -1.80 -2.27 -3.77
C ILE A 17 -2.28 -2.91 -5.07
N LYS A 18 -3.48 -2.58 -5.54
CA LYS A 18 -4.03 -3.15 -6.79
C LYS A 18 -3.09 -2.92 -7.98
N LYS A 19 -2.57 -1.71 -8.12
CA LYS A 19 -1.63 -1.34 -9.18
C LYS A 19 -0.35 -2.20 -9.10
N LEU A 20 0.28 -2.27 -7.93
CA LEU A 20 1.51 -3.03 -7.72
C LEU A 20 1.31 -4.54 -7.98
N LEU A 21 0.16 -5.10 -7.60
CA LEU A 21 -0.16 -6.50 -7.92
C LEU A 21 -0.16 -6.73 -9.43
N VAL A 22 -0.84 -5.85 -10.20
CA VAL A 22 -0.92 -5.96 -11.67
C VAL A 22 0.46 -5.77 -12.32
N GLU A 23 1.23 -4.78 -11.88
CA GLU A 23 2.57 -4.49 -12.42
C GLU A 23 3.55 -5.65 -12.19
N ASN A 24 3.42 -6.37 -11.08
CA ASN A 24 4.22 -7.54 -10.76
C ASN A 24 3.62 -8.87 -11.26
N GLY A 25 2.49 -8.83 -11.97
CA GLY A 25 1.86 -10.03 -12.54
C GLY A 25 1.17 -10.94 -11.52
N TYR A 26 0.82 -10.44 -10.33
CA TYR A 26 0.11 -11.19 -9.30
C TYR A 26 -1.40 -11.05 -9.41
N THR A 27 -2.10 -12.17 -9.29
CA THR A 27 -3.55 -12.21 -9.07
C THR A 27 -3.89 -12.15 -7.59
N VAL A 28 -5.15 -11.83 -7.27
CA VAL A 28 -5.67 -11.93 -5.88
C VAL A 28 -5.49 -13.35 -5.32
N LYS A 29 -5.58 -14.38 -6.17
CA LYS A 29 -5.43 -15.77 -5.76
C LYS A 29 -3.98 -16.09 -5.39
N ASP A 30 -3.01 -15.51 -6.09
CA ASP A 30 -1.59 -15.68 -5.76
C ASP A 30 -1.25 -15.07 -4.40
N VAL A 31 -1.74 -13.86 -4.13
CA VAL A 31 -1.58 -13.19 -2.83
C VAL A 31 -2.25 -14.00 -1.71
N GLN A 32 -3.48 -14.49 -1.94
CA GLN A 32 -4.17 -15.36 -1.00
C GLN A 32 -3.32 -16.60 -0.67
N ASN A 33 -2.81 -17.28 -1.68
CA ASN A 33 -2.03 -18.51 -1.52
C ASN A 33 -0.70 -18.22 -0.80
N ALA A 34 -0.01 -17.12 -1.15
CA ALA A 34 1.25 -16.72 -0.51
C ALA A 34 1.08 -16.37 0.97
N MET A 35 -0.08 -15.81 1.35
CA MET A 35 -0.41 -15.47 2.73
C MET A 35 -1.04 -16.63 3.52
N GLY A 36 -1.31 -17.77 2.88
CA GLY A 36 -1.97 -18.90 3.52
C GLY A 36 -3.42 -18.62 3.95
N PHE A 37 -4.10 -17.67 3.32
CA PHE A 37 -5.49 -17.36 3.65
C PHE A 37 -6.43 -18.44 3.10
N GLU A 38 -7.41 -18.84 3.91
CA GLU A 38 -8.47 -19.75 3.50
C GLU A 38 -9.28 -19.20 2.31
N ASN A 39 -9.50 -17.88 2.27
CA ASN A 39 -10.27 -17.21 1.22
C ASN A 39 -9.66 -15.84 0.83
N PRO A 40 -9.98 -15.31 -0.36
CA PRO A 40 -9.37 -14.08 -0.87
C PRO A 40 -9.99 -12.78 -0.31
N GLN A 41 -10.94 -12.86 0.63
CA GLN A 41 -11.77 -11.73 1.02
C GLN A 41 -10.98 -10.59 1.66
N ALA A 42 -9.92 -10.90 2.41
CA ALA A 42 -9.03 -9.90 2.98
C ALA A 42 -8.39 -9.05 1.88
N VAL A 43 -7.83 -9.70 0.85
CA VAL A 43 -7.20 -9.04 -0.30
C VAL A 43 -8.22 -8.16 -1.04
N TYR A 44 -9.45 -8.64 -1.26
CA TYR A 44 -10.51 -7.83 -1.87
C TYR A 44 -10.88 -6.59 -1.04
N LYS A 45 -10.89 -6.69 0.29
CA LYS A 45 -11.12 -5.53 1.17
C LYS A 45 -10.00 -4.50 1.05
N TRP A 46 -8.75 -4.95 0.95
CA TRP A 46 -7.59 -4.07 0.78
C TRP A 46 -7.62 -3.32 -0.55
N ILE A 47 -7.77 -4.02 -1.68
CA ILE A 47 -7.74 -3.38 -3.00
C ILE A 47 -8.96 -2.48 -3.28
N SER A 48 -10.07 -2.69 -2.55
CA SER A 48 -11.25 -1.80 -2.59
C SER A 48 -11.15 -0.64 -1.59
N GLY A 49 -10.09 -0.60 -0.78
CA GLY A 49 -9.89 0.39 0.28
C GLY A 49 -10.98 0.36 1.35
N ARG A 50 -11.58 -0.81 1.62
CA ARG A 50 -12.54 -1.02 2.72
C ARG A 50 -11.83 -1.27 4.06
N SER A 51 -10.60 -1.78 4.01
CA SER A 51 -9.71 -1.89 5.16
C SER A 51 -8.27 -1.83 4.70
N LEU A 52 -7.35 -1.50 5.60
CA LEU A 52 -5.92 -1.68 5.36
C LEU A 52 -5.48 -3.13 5.67
N PRO A 53 -4.40 -3.62 5.03
CA PRO A 53 -3.63 -4.74 5.55
C PRO A 53 -3.13 -4.44 6.98
N SER A 54 -2.95 -5.47 7.80
CA SER A 54 -2.18 -5.34 9.04
C SER A 54 -0.70 -5.07 8.72
N LEU A 55 0.07 -4.62 9.70
CA LEU A 55 1.52 -4.41 9.53
C LEU A 55 2.23 -5.69 9.02
N ASP A 56 1.91 -6.86 9.59
CA ASP A 56 2.48 -8.14 9.14
C ASP A 56 2.14 -8.44 7.67
N ASN A 57 0.90 -8.15 7.26
CA ASN A 57 0.48 -8.33 5.88
C ASN A 57 1.17 -7.33 4.93
N PHE A 58 1.44 -6.11 5.38
CA PHE A 58 2.27 -5.17 4.63
C PHE A 58 3.70 -5.67 4.46
N VAL A 59 4.30 -6.25 5.51
CA VAL A 59 5.63 -6.88 5.41
C VAL A 59 5.63 -8.02 4.40
N ILE A 60 4.59 -8.87 4.39
CA ILE A 60 4.50 -9.95 3.40
C ILE A 60 4.33 -9.38 1.99
N LEU A 61 3.45 -8.40 1.80
CA LEU A 61 3.25 -7.73 0.51
C LEU A 61 4.54 -7.10 -0.01
N SER A 62 5.32 -6.44 0.85
CA SER A 62 6.57 -5.79 0.46
C SER A 62 7.59 -6.82 -0.07
N ARG A 63 7.66 -8.01 0.55
CA ARG A 63 8.50 -9.11 0.06
C ARG A 63 7.98 -9.72 -1.23
N LEU A 64 6.66 -9.90 -1.35
CA LEU A 64 6.03 -10.46 -2.56
C LEU A 64 6.19 -9.53 -3.77
N LEU A 65 6.06 -8.21 -3.55
CA LEU A 65 6.06 -7.20 -4.61
C LEU A 65 7.44 -6.56 -4.84
N HIS A 66 8.48 -7.05 -4.17
CA HIS A 66 9.85 -6.52 -4.27
C HIS A 66 9.94 -5.00 -4.08
N THR A 67 9.19 -4.46 -3.12
CA THR A 67 9.08 -3.02 -2.86
C THR A 67 9.09 -2.74 -1.36
N SER A 68 9.20 -1.48 -0.95
CA SER A 68 9.14 -1.09 0.47
C SER A 68 7.70 -0.97 0.96
N ILE A 69 7.46 -0.93 2.28
CA ILE A 69 6.10 -0.67 2.79
C ILE A 69 5.68 0.76 2.46
N GLU A 70 6.63 1.68 2.50
CA GLU A 70 6.49 3.09 2.17
C GLU A 70 6.00 3.31 0.74
N ASP A 71 6.46 2.49 -0.22
CA ASP A 71 6.01 2.56 -1.62
C ASP A 71 4.61 1.91 -1.84
N ILE A 72 4.14 1.11 -0.88
CA ILE A 72 2.78 0.55 -0.87
C ILE A 72 1.79 1.55 -0.26
N LEU A 73 2.20 2.25 0.80
CA LEU A 73 1.36 3.20 1.50
C LEU A 73 1.23 4.50 0.69
N VAL A 74 0.03 5.07 0.72
CA VAL A 74 -0.19 6.45 0.27
C VAL A 74 -0.49 7.29 1.49
N ILE A 75 0.27 8.35 1.72
CA ILE A 75 0.17 9.20 2.92
C ILE A 75 -0.27 10.61 2.52
N ASP A 76 -1.19 11.20 3.27
CA ASP A 76 -1.63 12.58 3.09
C ASP A 76 -0.50 13.55 3.43
N GLY A 77 -0.35 14.59 2.61
CA GLY A 77 0.79 15.50 2.67
C GLY A 77 2.10 14.89 2.21
N ASP A 78 2.06 13.78 1.47
CA ASP A 78 3.28 13.10 1.02
C ASP A 78 4.21 14.04 0.27
N ILE A 79 5.48 13.85 0.60
CA ILE A 79 6.58 14.53 -0.04
C ILE A 79 6.84 13.75 -1.33
N VAL A 80 6.55 14.36 -2.49
CA VAL A 80 6.96 13.78 -3.78
C VAL A 80 8.48 13.67 -3.77
N ARG A 81 8.95 12.41 -3.67
CA ARG A 81 10.35 12.05 -3.80
C ARG A 81 10.67 11.81 -5.27
N LEU A 82 11.05 12.87 -5.96
CA LEU A 82 11.64 12.75 -7.30
C LEU A 82 13.16 12.77 -7.15
N TRP A 83 13.82 11.63 -7.43
CA TRP A 83 15.28 11.54 -7.60
C TRP A 83 16.10 12.41 -6.63
N GLY A 84 16.05 12.08 -5.33
CA GLY A 84 16.82 12.77 -4.30
C GLY A 84 16.25 14.10 -3.81
N PHE A 85 15.16 14.60 -4.40
CA PHE A 85 14.48 15.82 -3.96
C PHE A 85 13.14 15.50 -3.29
N SER A 86 12.88 16.19 -2.19
CA SER A 86 11.68 16.05 -1.37
C SER A 86 10.81 17.31 -1.53
N PHE A 87 9.66 17.21 -2.19
CA PHE A 87 8.69 18.32 -2.31
C PHE A 87 7.39 18.02 -1.55
N LYS A 88 7.00 18.87 -0.61
CA LYS A 88 5.70 18.74 0.08
C LYS A 88 4.57 19.06 -0.91
N LEU A 89 3.71 18.10 -1.23
CA LEU A 89 2.53 18.40 -2.05
C LEU A 89 1.51 19.13 -1.18
N LEU A 90 1.26 20.39 -1.51
CA LEU A 90 0.15 21.16 -0.96
C LEU A 90 -1.10 20.75 -1.74
N VAL A 91 -1.79 19.71 -1.28
CA VAL A 91 -3.15 19.43 -1.77
C VAL A 91 -4.07 20.44 -1.08
N GLN A 92 -4.79 21.25 -1.87
CA GLN A 92 -5.79 22.20 -1.40
C GLN A 92 -7.05 21.49 -0.90
#